data_AF-A0A8K0E8W7-F1
#
_entry.id   AF-A0A8K0E8W7-F1
#
_cell.length_a   1.000
_cell.length_b   1.000
_cell.length_c   1.000
_cell.angle_alpha   90.00
_cell.angle_beta   90.00
_cell.angle_gamma   90.00
#
_symmetry.space_group_name_H-M   'P 1'
#
loop_
_entity.id
_entity.type
_entity.pdbx_description
1 polymer ?
#
loop_
_entity_poly.entity_id
_entity_poly.type
_entity_poly.pdbx_seq_one_letter_code
_entity_poly.pdbx_strand_id
1 'polypeptide(L)'
;MVSPSSYSRHAMLLVFLFRHLGSCEGSAFHTLYFSIRNITMVVRPLRKPKIVKKRVKKFIRHQSDRYDKLKQNWRKPKGIDNRVRRRFKGQYLMPNIGYGSAKKTKHLLPSGFKKFLVRNVADLEVLLMQNRTFCAEIAHNVSSRKRKLIVERAQQLAIKVTNPNARLRSEENE
;
A
#
# COMPACT_ATOMS: atom_id res chain seq x y z
N MET A 1 23.38 -18.19 -21.47
CA MET A 1 24.00 -16.84 -21.39
C MET A 1 22.93 -15.86 -20.94
N VAL A 2 22.97 -15.39 -19.69
CA VAL A 2 21.98 -14.43 -19.14
C VAL A 2 22.70 -13.10 -18.88
N SER A 3 22.13 -12.02 -19.39
CA SER A 3 22.70 -10.68 -19.47
C SER A 3 22.99 -10.06 -18.08
N PRO A 4 24.17 -9.45 -17.84
CA PRO A 4 24.61 -8.98 -16.54
C PRO A 4 24.13 -7.55 -16.21
N SER A 5 22.86 -7.20 -16.42
CA SER A 5 22.39 -5.80 -16.29
C SER A 5 21.71 -5.44 -14.95
N SER A 6 21.76 -6.31 -13.93
CA SER A 6 21.06 -6.08 -12.65
C SER A 6 21.94 -6.17 -11.40
N TYR A 7 23.26 -6.11 -11.55
CA TYR A 7 24.14 -5.89 -10.40
C TYR A 7 24.20 -4.38 -10.13
N SER A 8 23.53 -3.95 -9.05
CA SER A 8 23.69 -2.62 -8.47
C SER A 8 25.18 -2.29 -8.35
N ARG A 9 25.58 -1.04 -8.62
CA ARG A 9 27.00 -0.59 -8.60
C ARG A 9 27.74 -0.96 -7.30
N HIS A 10 27.01 -1.18 -6.21
CA HIS A 10 27.54 -1.71 -4.93
C HIS A 10 28.06 -3.16 -5.01
N ALA A 11 27.42 -4.02 -5.80
CA ALA A 11 27.82 -5.42 -5.92
C ALA A 11 29.12 -5.58 -6.72
N MET A 12 29.42 -4.69 -7.66
CA MET A 12 30.74 -4.68 -8.33
C MET A 12 31.85 -4.20 -7.40
N LEU A 13 31.57 -3.21 -6.54
CA LEU A 13 32.53 -2.69 -5.55
C LEU A 13 32.96 -3.76 -4.54
N LEU A 14 32.03 -4.64 -4.15
CA LEU A 14 32.30 -5.78 -3.27
C LEU A 14 33.22 -6.84 -3.91
N VAL A 15 33.09 -7.09 -5.22
CA VAL A 15 34.00 -8.01 -5.94
C VAL A 15 35.40 -7.41 -6.09
N PHE A 16 35.49 -6.08 -6.26
CA PHE A 16 36.77 -5.38 -6.36
C PHE A 16 37.52 -5.29 -5.03
N LEU A 17 36.81 -5.06 -3.92
CA LEU A 17 37.38 -5.05 -2.57
C LEU A 17 37.91 -6.42 -2.11
N PHE A 18 37.34 -7.51 -2.64
CA PHE A 18 37.80 -8.87 -2.32
C PHE A 18 39.12 -9.27 -2.98
N ARG A 19 39.57 -8.54 -4.01
CA ARG A 19 40.80 -8.85 -4.75
C ARG A 19 42.03 -8.07 -4.25
N HIS A 20 41.90 -7.27 -3.20
CA HIS A 20 43.00 -6.42 -2.68
C HIS A 20 43.26 -6.53 -1.16
N LEU A 21 42.52 -7.35 -0.41
CA LEU A 21 42.75 -7.53 1.01
C LEU A 21 43.14 -8.98 1.29
N GLY A 22 44.45 -9.18 1.37
CA GLY A 22 45.05 -10.38 1.94
C GLY A 22 44.72 -10.51 3.42
N SER A 23 44.68 -11.77 3.86
CA SER A 23 44.66 -12.30 5.23
C SER A 23 44.66 -11.27 6.37
N CYS A 24 43.47 -10.96 6.91
CA CYS A 24 43.29 -10.48 8.28
C CYS A 24 41.96 -11.01 8.85
N GLU A 25 42.09 -12.07 9.64
CA GLU A 25 41.28 -12.49 10.80
C GLU A 25 39.76 -12.19 10.84
N GLY A 26 38.96 -13.22 10.52
CA GLY A 26 38.10 -13.93 11.48
C GLY A 26 36.84 -13.27 12.07
N SER A 27 36.77 -11.96 12.28
CA SER A 27 35.66 -11.32 13.03
C SER A 27 34.90 -10.25 12.24
N ALA A 28 35.55 -9.59 11.27
CA ALA A 28 34.92 -8.58 10.42
C ALA A 28 34.03 -9.17 9.32
N PHE A 29 34.26 -10.43 8.93
CA PHE A 29 33.46 -11.11 7.90
C PHE A 29 32.07 -11.49 8.38
N HIS A 30 31.90 -11.86 9.66
CA HIS A 30 30.59 -12.23 10.21
C HIS A 30 29.69 -11.00 10.39
N THR A 31 30.23 -9.87 10.81
CA THR A 31 29.47 -8.61 10.99
C THR A 31 29.08 -7.97 9.66
N LEU A 32 29.92 -8.04 8.62
CA LEU A 32 29.56 -7.60 7.27
C LEU A 32 28.51 -8.52 6.62
N TYR A 33 28.58 -9.83 6.83
CA TYR A 33 27.56 -10.77 6.33
C TYR A 33 26.20 -10.62 7.05
N PHE A 34 26.21 -10.25 8.33
CA PHE A 34 25.00 -9.97 9.10
C PHE A 34 24.35 -8.63 8.71
N SER A 35 25.17 -7.62 8.34
CA SER A 35 24.68 -6.32 7.86
C SER A 35 24.07 -6.39 6.45
N ILE A 36 24.60 -7.23 5.55
CA ILE A 36 24.04 -7.44 4.20
C ILE A 36 22.71 -8.21 4.22
N ARG A 37 22.42 -9.00 5.27
CA ARG A 37 21.15 -9.75 5.39
C ARG A 37 19.93 -8.91 5.75
N ASN A 38 20.10 -7.63 6.10
CA ASN A 38 19.00 -6.67 6.29
C ASN A 38 18.90 -5.68 5.12
N ILE A 39 19.19 -6.12 3.89
CA ILE A 39 18.58 -5.50 2.72
C ILE A 39 17.08 -5.79 2.82
N THR A 40 16.37 -4.86 3.46
CA THR A 40 14.91 -4.83 3.56
C THR A 40 14.32 -5.27 2.23
N MET A 41 13.69 -6.43 2.18
CA MET A 41 12.97 -6.92 1.01
C MET A 41 11.74 -6.03 0.78
N VAL A 42 11.96 -4.81 0.32
CA VAL A 42 10.89 -3.90 -0.05
C VAL A 42 10.33 -4.40 -1.38
N VAL A 43 9.27 -5.20 -1.28
CA VAL A 43 8.55 -5.76 -2.41
C VAL A 43 8.07 -4.61 -3.30
N ARG A 44 8.56 -4.59 -4.54
CA ARG A 44 8.18 -3.59 -5.55
C ARG A 44 7.01 -4.11 -6.39
N PRO A 45 6.03 -3.24 -6.71
CA PRO A 45 4.90 -3.64 -7.55
C PRO A 45 5.40 -3.98 -8.96
N LEU A 46 4.73 -4.90 -9.64
CA LEU A 46 5.11 -5.29 -11.00
C LEU A 46 4.92 -4.13 -12.01
N ARG A 47 3.82 -3.39 -11.88
CA ARG A 47 3.49 -2.24 -12.74
C ARG A 47 2.92 -1.13 -11.88
N LYS A 48 3.37 0.11 -12.10
CA LYS A 48 2.84 1.31 -11.44
C LYS A 48 2.31 2.31 -12.48
N PRO A 49 1.11 2.08 -13.04
CA PRO A 49 0.52 3.03 -13.99
C PRO A 49 0.21 4.37 -13.29
N LYS A 50 0.30 5.48 -14.03
CA LYS A 50 -0.09 6.81 -13.54
C LYS A 50 -1.58 6.80 -13.20
N ILE A 51 -1.92 7.07 -11.93
CA ILE A 51 -3.30 7.11 -11.46
C ILE A 51 -3.88 8.50 -11.76
N VAL A 52 -4.82 8.57 -12.70
CA VAL A 52 -5.57 9.81 -12.98
C VAL A 52 -6.94 9.73 -12.31
N LYS A 53 -7.23 10.69 -11.42
CA LYS A 53 -8.55 10.86 -10.79
C LYS A 53 -9.26 12.04 -11.45
N LYS A 54 -10.41 11.78 -12.07
CA LYS A 54 -11.24 12.82 -12.73
C LYS A 54 -11.79 13.85 -11.74
N ARG A 55 -12.06 13.43 -10.50
CA ARG A 55 -12.50 14.28 -9.41
C ARG A 55 -11.92 13.77 -8.10
N VAL A 56 -11.38 14.68 -7.30
CA VAL A 56 -10.86 14.38 -5.94
C VAL A 56 -11.86 14.79 -4.87
N LYS A 57 -12.59 15.90 -5.07
CA LYS A 57 -13.62 16.38 -4.14
C LYS A 57 -14.76 15.35 -4.00
N LYS A 58 -15.11 15.05 -2.75
CA LYS A 58 -16.23 14.16 -2.42
C LYS A 58 -17.56 14.76 -2.89
N PHE A 59 -18.48 13.89 -3.29
CA PHE A 59 -19.86 14.29 -3.56
C PHE A 59 -20.60 14.41 -2.24
N ILE A 60 -20.89 15.65 -1.83
CA ILE A 60 -21.59 15.95 -0.58
C ILE A 60 -23.09 16.11 -0.81
N ARG A 61 -23.88 15.84 0.23
CA ARG A 61 -25.33 16.07 0.22
C ARG A 61 -25.63 17.57 0.15
N HIS A 62 -26.66 17.96 -0.61
CA HIS A 62 -27.17 19.33 -0.62
C HIS A 62 -27.56 19.78 0.80
N GLN A 63 -27.13 20.99 1.20
CA GLN A 63 -27.40 21.62 2.52
C GLN A 63 -26.81 20.88 3.74
N SER A 64 -25.89 19.93 3.55
CA SER A 64 -25.16 19.31 4.68
C SER A 64 -24.15 20.24 5.34
N ASP A 65 -23.81 21.33 4.67
CA ASP A 65 -23.01 22.44 5.18
C ASP A 65 -23.81 23.38 6.10
N ARG A 66 -25.13 23.48 5.90
CA ARG A 66 -26.00 24.38 6.67
C ARG A 66 -26.58 23.72 7.92
N TYR A 67 -26.88 22.43 7.86
CA TYR A 67 -27.61 21.73 8.92
C TYR A 67 -26.81 20.53 9.44
N ASP A 68 -26.50 20.52 10.73
CA ASP A 68 -25.74 19.43 11.36
C ASP A 68 -26.51 18.07 11.33
N LYS A 69 -27.84 18.13 11.45
CA LYS A 69 -28.71 16.94 11.28
C LYS A 69 -28.57 16.26 9.90
N LEU A 70 -28.06 16.97 8.89
CA LEU A 70 -27.85 16.43 7.55
C LEU A 70 -26.40 16.00 7.34
N LYS A 71 -26.15 14.70 7.46
CA LYS A 71 -24.84 14.10 7.14
C LYS A 71 -24.41 14.39 5.69
N GLN A 72 -23.11 14.51 5.48
CA GLN A 72 -22.49 14.79 4.16
C GLN A 72 -22.57 13.63 3.15
N ASN A 73 -23.19 12.50 3.50
CA ASN A 73 -23.31 11.34 2.60
C ASN A 73 -24.17 11.64 1.37
N TRP A 74 -23.69 11.32 0.17
CA TRP A 74 -24.44 11.62 -1.05
C TRP A 74 -25.84 10.99 -1.03
N ARG A 75 -26.86 11.80 -1.33
CA ARG A 75 -28.24 11.38 -1.57
C ARG A 75 -28.76 12.13 -2.78
N LYS A 76 -29.44 11.43 -3.70
CA LYS A 76 -30.02 12.06 -4.90
C LYS A 76 -31.18 12.98 -4.50
N PRO A 77 -31.13 14.30 -4.79
CA PRO A 77 -32.23 15.21 -4.49
C PRO A 77 -33.46 14.88 -5.34
N LYS A 78 -34.63 14.79 -4.70
CA LYS A 78 -35.90 14.41 -5.36
C LYS A 78 -36.85 15.60 -5.61
N GLY A 79 -36.77 16.66 -4.80
CA GLY A 79 -37.71 17.79 -4.84
C GLY A 79 -37.76 18.52 -6.19
N ILE A 80 -38.95 18.98 -6.57
CA ILE A 80 -39.21 19.54 -7.90
C ILE A 80 -38.39 20.81 -8.17
N ASP A 81 -38.26 21.68 -7.18
CA ASP A 81 -37.55 22.98 -7.25
C ASP A 81 -36.08 22.91 -6.84
N ASN A 82 -35.56 21.71 -6.55
CA ASN A 82 -34.20 21.59 -6.08
C ASN A 82 -33.19 21.96 -7.19
N ARG A 83 -32.36 22.96 -6.90
CA ARG A 83 -31.37 23.51 -7.85
C ARG A 83 -30.32 22.50 -8.29
N VAL A 84 -29.88 21.60 -7.41
CA VAL A 84 -28.94 20.52 -7.74
C VAL A 84 -29.58 19.53 -8.71
N ARG A 85 -30.85 19.15 -8.48
CA ARG A 85 -31.60 18.23 -9.37
C ARG A 85 -31.72 18.79 -10.78
N ARG A 86 -32.05 20.09 -10.89
CA ARG A 86 -32.17 20.83 -12.16
C ARG A 86 -30.82 21.20 -12.82
N ARG A 87 -29.68 20.92 -12.17
CA ARG A 87 -28.32 21.15 -12.68
C ARG A 87 -27.99 22.62 -13.01
N PHE A 88 -28.47 23.56 -12.20
CA PHE A 88 -28.08 24.96 -12.33
C PHE A 88 -26.56 25.15 -12.17
N LYS A 89 -25.98 26.10 -12.91
CA LYS A 89 -24.57 26.50 -12.80
C LYS A 89 -24.27 27.01 -11.38
N GLY A 90 -23.03 26.80 -10.91
CA GLY A 90 -22.56 27.21 -9.57
C GLY A 90 -23.01 26.31 -8.42
N GLN A 91 -23.85 25.30 -8.67
CA GLN A 91 -24.34 24.38 -7.65
C GLN A 91 -23.53 23.05 -7.63
N TYR A 92 -23.64 22.28 -6.54
CA TYR A 92 -22.96 20.98 -6.40
C TYR A 92 -23.27 20.03 -7.57
N LEU A 93 -22.21 19.44 -8.14
CA LEU A 93 -22.31 18.45 -9.21
C LEU A 93 -22.80 17.10 -8.66
N MET A 94 -23.75 16.47 -9.37
CA MET A 94 -24.24 15.13 -9.06
C MET A 94 -23.27 14.05 -9.57
N PRO A 95 -23.14 12.89 -8.87
CA PRO A 95 -22.41 11.75 -9.39
C PRO A 95 -23.04 11.22 -10.68
N ASN A 96 -22.19 10.90 -11.65
CA ASN A 96 -22.54 10.27 -12.91
C ASN A 96 -21.47 9.21 -13.27
N ILE A 97 -21.77 8.34 -14.24
CA ILE A 97 -20.83 7.32 -14.74
C ILE A 97 -19.54 7.93 -15.32
N GLY A 98 -19.63 9.16 -15.84
CA GLY A 98 -18.52 9.90 -16.44
C GLY A 98 -17.36 10.18 -15.48
N TYR A 99 -17.62 10.30 -14.18
CA TYR A 99 -16.57 10.44 -13.15
C TYR A 99 -15.82 9.14 -12.82
N GLY A 100 -16.24 8.00 -13.38
CA GLY A 100 -15.59 6.71 -13.19
C GLY A 100 -14.10 6.75 -13.55
N SER A 101 -13.26 6.21 -12.67
CA SER A 101 -11.83 5.99 -12.94
C SER A 101 -11.63 4.91 -14.00
N ALA A 102 -10.50 4.95 -14.72
CA ALA A 102 -10.17 3.92 -15.70
C ALA A 102 -10.15 2.51 -15.08
N LYS A 103 -10.64 1.51 -15.83
CA LYS A 103 -10.77 0.12 -15.36
C LYS A 103 -9.45 -0.45 -14.84
N LYS A 104 -8.33 -0.14 -15.51
CA LYS A 104 -6.97 -0.57 -15.14
C LYS A 104 -6.50 -0.02 -13.79
N THR A 105 -6.85 1.23 -13.46
CA THR A 105 -6.39 1.92 -12.25
C THR A 105 -7.41 1.95 -11.12
N LYS A 106 -8.57 1.29 -11.31
CA LYS A 106 -9.62 1.21 -10.30
C LYS A 106 -9.10 0.40 -9.09
N HIS A 107 -9.33 0.89 -7.88
CA HIS A 107 -8.89 0.27 -6.62
C HIS A 107 -7.37 0.13 -6.40
N LEU A 108 -6.53 0.77 -7.21
CA LEU A 108 -5.09 0.85 -6.94
C LEU A 108 -4.77 1.88 -5.87
N LEU A 109 -3.84 1.52 -5.00
CA LEU A 109 -3.19 2.44 -4.07
C LEU A 109 -2.11 3.27 -4.80
N PRO A 110 -1.74 4.45 -4.27
CA PRO A 110 -0.60 5.22 -4.76
C PRO A 110 0.73 4.44 -4.74
N SER A 111 0.83 3.43 -3.87
CA SER A 111 1.96 2.50 -3.81
C SER A 111 2.09 1.60 -5.04
N GLY A 112 1.04 1.47 -5.86
CA GLY A 112 0.99 0.62 -7.04
C GLY A 112 0.34 -0.76 -6.81
N PHE A 113 -0.03 -1.08 -5.57
CA PHE A 113 -0.69 -2.33 -5.21
C PHE A 113 -2.21 -2.18 -5.11
N LYS A 114 -2.94 -3.28 -5.23
CA LYS A 114 -4.35 -3.37 -4.81
C LYS A 114 -4.41 -3.85 -3.36
N LYS A 115 -5.28 -3.26 -2.55
CA LYS A 115 -5.43 -3.72 -1.16
C LYS A 115 -6.24 -5.01 -1.07
N PHE A 116 -5.79 -5.93 -0.23
CA PHE A 116 -6.50 -7.13 0.16
C PHE A 116 -6.62 -7.16 1.69
N LEU A 117 -7.83 -7.35 2.20
CA LEU A 117 -8.09 -7.32 3.64
C LEU A 117 -7.87 -8.70 4.25
N VAL A 118 -6.93 -8.81 5.17
CA VAL A 118 -6.47 -10.05 5.80
C VAL A 118 -6.98 -10.14 7.24
N ARG A 119 -7.58 -11.27 7.62
CA ARG A 119 -8.10 -11.53 8.98
C ARG A 119 -7.30 -12.59 9.73
N ASN A 120 -6.80 -13.59 9.03
CA ASN A 120 -6.04 -14.71 9.60
C ASN A 120 -4.73 -14.95 8.82
N VAL A 121 -3.97 -15.97 9.23
CA VAL A 121 -2.70 -16.32 8.56
C VAL A 121 -2.94 -17.04 7.23
N ALA A 122 -4.00 -17.86 7.14
CA ALA A 122 -4.36 -18.58 5.91
C ALA A 122 -4.71 -17.64 4.74
N ASP A 123 -5.31 -16.48 5.03
CA ASP A 123 -5.63 -15.42 4.06
C ASP A 123 -4.36 -14.88 3.37
N LEU A 124 -3.17 -14.99 3.99
CA LEU A 124 -1.89 -14.61 3.38
C LEU A 124 -1.44 -15.61 2.30
N GLU A 125 -1.84 -16.87 2.39
CA GLU A 125 -1.43 -17.91 1.44
C GLU A 125 -2.06 -17.66 0.07
N VAL A 126 -3.30 -17.13 0.04
CA VAL A 126 -3.97 -16.68 -1.19
C VAL A 126 -3.14 -15.61 -1.92
N LEU A 127 -2.37 -14.80 -1.17
CA LEU A 127 -1.53 -13.74 -1.73
C LEU A 127 -0.14 -14.22 -2.17
N LEU A 128 0.21 -15.48 -1.94
CA LEU A 128 1.54 -16.01 -2.25
C LEU A 128 1.89 -15.86 -3.73
N MET A 129 0.96 -16.26 -4.62
CA MET A 129 1.15 -16.16 -6.07
C MET A 129 1.04 -14.72 -6.59
N GLN A 130 0.42 -13.81 -5.83
CA GLN A 130 0.04 -12.47 -6.30
C GLN A 130 0.70 -11.33 -5.52
N ASN A 131 1.80 -11.61 -4.82
CA ASN A 131 2.55 -10.71 -3.93
C ASN A 131 2.97 -9.36 -4.57
N ARG A 132 3.20 -9.31 -5.88
CA ARG A 132 3.59 -8.09 -6.62
C ARG A 132 2.41 -7.24 -7.11
N THR A 133 1.17 -7.74 -6.97
CA THR A 133 -0.05 -7.05 -7.41
C THR A 133 -0.92 -6.61 -6.25
N PHE A 134 -0.97 -7.39 -5.17
CA PHE A 134 -1.74 -7.10 -3.98
C PHE A 134 -0.85 -6.79 -2.78
N CYS A 135 -1.35 -5.95 -1.88
CA CYS A 135 -0.79 -5.72 -0.57
C CYS A 135 -1.79 -6.16 0.50
N ALA A 136 -1.30 -6.69 1.59
CA ALA A 136 -2.11 -7.10 2.73
C ALA A 136 -2.44 -5.89 3.62
N GLU A 137 -3.71 -5.72 3.97
CA GLU A 137 -4.19 -4.77 4.97
C GLU A 137 -4.81 -5.56 6.11
N ILE A 138 -4.22 -5.49 7.31
CA ILE A 138 -4.70 -6.27 8.46
C ILE A 138 -5.97 -5.65 9.00
N ALA A 139 -7.04 -6.45 9.06
CA ALA A 139 -8.35 -6.01 9.49
C ALA A 139 -8.37 -5.45 10.92
N HIS A 140 -9.24 -4.47 11.17
CA HIS A 140 -9.30 -3.77 12.45
C HIS A 140 -9.68 -4.69 13.64
N ASN A 141 -10.37 -5.80 13.39
CA ASN A 141 -10.83 -6.72 14.43
C ASN A 141 -9.73 -7.67 14.94
N VAL A 142 -8.58 -7.75 14.25
CA VAL A 142 -7.49 -8.66 14.64
C VAL A 142 -6.75 -8.12 15.87
N SER A 143 -6.56 -8.97 16.87
CA SER A 143 -5.82 -8.67 18.11
C SER A 143 -4.31 -8.57 17.88
N SER A 144 -3.58 -7.95 18.81
CA SER A 144 -2.12 -7.74 18.74
C SER A 144 -1.34 -9.05 18.59
N ARG A 145 -1.69 -10.09 19.36
CA ARG A 145 -1.05 -11.42 19.28
C ARG A 145 -1.12 -12.02 17.88
N LYS A 146 -2.31 -11.99 17.24
CA LYS A 146 -2.49 -12.50 15.87
C LYS A 146 -1.81 -11.60 14.83
N ARG A 147 -1.77 -10.28 15.06
CA ARG A 147 -1.08 -9.33 14.18
C ARG A 147 0.42 -9.62 14.07
N LYS A 148 1.09 -9.92 15.18
CA LYS A 148 2.51 -10.32 15.18
C LYS A 148 2.75 -11.52 14.26
N LEU A 149 1.97 -12.59 14.41
CA LEU A 149 2.06 -13.79 13.58
C LEU A 149 1.80 -13.50 12.09
N ILE A 150 0.81 -12.66 11.78
CA ILE A 150 0.50 -12.26 10.39
C ILE A 150 1.67 -11.46 9.80
N VAL A 151 2.28 -10.55 10.55
CA VAL A 151 3.41 -9.73 10.08
C VAL A 151 4.65 -10.61 9.84
N GLU A 152 4.99 -11.49 10.79
CA GLU A 152 6.10 -12.44 10.66
C GLU A 152 5.92 -13.35 9.44
N ARG A 153 4.72 -13.92 9.27
CA ARG A 153 4.41 -14.75 8.10
C ARG A 153 4.45 -13.95 6.80
N ALA A 154 3.95 -12.72 6.78
CA ALA A 154 3.99 -11.87 5.59
C ALA A 154 5.42 -11.50 5.18
N GLN A 155 6.34 -11.33 6.14
CA GLN A 155 7.75 -11.10 5.87
C GLN A 155 8.40 -12.32 5.20
N GLN A 156 8.11 -13.53 5.70
CA GLN A 156 8.60 -14.78 5.10
C GLN A 156 8.12 -14.94 3.65
N LEU A 157 6.85 -14.62 3.37
CA LEU A 157 6.26 -14.73 2.04
C LEU A 157 6.58 -13.55 1.12
N ALA A 158 7.37 -12.57 1.60
CA ALA A 158 7.66 -11.33 0.90
C ALA A 158 6.38 -10.65 0.38
N ILE A 159 5.39 -10.46 1.27
CA ILE A 159 4.15 -9.74 1.00
C ILE A 159 4.22 -8.37 1.67
N LYS A 160 3.88 -7.31 0.92
CA LYS A 160 3.82 -5.96 1.48
C LYS A 160 2.57 -5.79 2.35
N VAL A 161 2.77 -5.46 3.62
CA VAL A 161 1.70 -5.09 4.56
C VAL A 161 1.56 -3.57 4.64
N THR A 162 0.34 -3.03 4.62
CA THR A 162 0.10 -1.57 4.68
C THR A 162 0.19 -1.00 6.08
N ASN A 163 -0.21 -1.78 7.09
CA ASN A 163 -0.30 -1.37 8.50
C ASN A 163 0.47 -2.34 9.43
N PRO A 164 1.80 -2.51 9.26
CA PRO A 164 2.58 -3.51 10.03
C PRO A 164 2.60 -3.23 11.54
N ASN A 165 2.77 -1.98 11.96
CA ASN A 165 2.97 -1.61 13.37
C ASN A 165 1.65 -1.34 14.13
N ALA A 166 0.49 -1.52 13.49
CA ALA A 166 -0.78 -1.16 14.11
C ALA A 166 -1.09 -2.09 15.31
N ARG A 167 -1.25 -1.49 16.50
CA ARG A 167 -1.48 -2.16 17.82
C ARG A 167 -0.30 -2.96 18.38
N LEU A 168 0.87 -2.88 17.77
CA LEU A 168 2.10 -3.43 18.33
C LEU A 168 2.87 -2.26 18.95
N ARG A 169 2.77 -2.10 20.28
CA ARG A 169 3.66 -1.20 21.03
C ARG A 169 4.88 -2.01 21.46
N SER A 170 6.07 -1.53 21.13
CA SER A 170 7.30 -1.93 21.81
C SER A 170 7.38 -1.15 23.12
N GLU A 171 7.83 -1.78 24.20
CA GLU A 171 7.93 -1.19 25.54
C GLU A 171 8.82 0.07 25.61
N GLU A 172 9.62 0.35 24.58
CA GLU A 172 10.60 1.45 24.55
C GLU A 172 10.14 2.79 23.93
N ASN A 173 8.90 2.91 23.44
CA ASN A 173 8.41 4.17 22.86
C ASN A 173 7.31 4.80 23.72
N GLU A 174 7.74 5.48 24.79
CA GLU A 174 7.01 6.61 25.41
C GLU A 174 7.54 7.94 24.87
#